data_AF-D4AWU2-F1
#
_entry.id   AF-D4AWU2-F1
#
_cell.length_a   1.000
_cell.length_b   1.000
_cell.length_c   1.000
_cell.angle_alpha   90.00
_cell.angle_beta   90.00
_cell.angle_gamma   90.00
#
_symmetry.space_group_name_H-M   'P 1'
#
loop_
_entity.id
_entity.type
_entity.pdbx_description
1 polymer ?
#
loop_
_entity_poly.entity_id
_entity_poly.type
_entity_poly.pdbx_seq_one_letter_code
_entity_poly.pdbx_strand_id
1 'polypeptide(L)'
;MRVINLILVALMSIFVDSVLGAACFSEKASGSCLTKARLGTAINTYCKNNWRQTTTNWRPWKGANGAMGQIGHLGVFKSEAACRRLGNHVVDKCYGGPKGGAAEKAGAAINIIWCPFSSQ
;
A
#
# COMPACT_ATOMS: atom_id res chain seq x y z
N MET A 1 6.88 32.24 44.42
CA MET A 1 7.90 31.42 43.74
C MET A 1 7.85 30.03 44.37
N ARG A 2 7.58 28.90 43.73
CA ARG A 2 7.52 28.47 42.32
C ARG A 2 6.38 27.43 42.24
N VAL A 3 5.49 27.57 41.28
CA VAL A 3 4.44 26.59 40.95
C VAL A 3 4.93 25.83 39.72
N ILE A 4 5.61 24.70 39.88
CA ILE A 4 5.93 23.82 38.74
C ILE A 4 5.91 22.37 39.22
N ASN A 5 4.81 21.69 38.95
CA ASN A 5 4.77 20.24 38.68
C ASN A 5 3.54 20.00 37.79
N LEU A 6 3.63 20.50 36.55
CA LEU A 6 2.70 20.18 35.49
C LEU A 6 3.08 18.80 34.92
N ILE A 7 2.37 17.78 35.40
CA ILE A 7 1.80 16.66 34.65
C ILE A 7 2.56 16.30 33.36
N LEU A 8 3.49 15.36 33.47
CA LEU A 8 4.10 14.61 32.36
C LEU A 8 3.11 13.55 31.82
N VAL A 9 1.96 14.00 31.29
CA VAL A 9 1.01 13.14 30.56
C VAL A 9 0.64 13.83 29.25
N ALA A 10 1.63 14.00 28.38
CA ALA A 10 1.41 14.42 27.02
C ALA A 10 2.62 13.95 26.22
N LEU A 11 2.55 12.75 25.62
CA LEU A 11 3.40 12.31 24.49
C LEU A 11 3.06 10.91 23.96
N MET A 12 2.08 10.19 24.54
CA MET A 12 1.53 8.96 23.93
C MET A 12 0.24 9.20 23.12
N SER A 13 0.04 10.42 22.62
CA SER A 13 -1.02 10.72 21.65
C SER A 13 -0.46 10.59 20.24
N ILE A 14 -0.16 9.36 19.80
CA ILE A 14 0.11 9.10 18.39
C ILE A 14 -1.09 8.33 17.83
N PHE A 15 -2.07 9.12 17.43
CA PHE A 15 -3.06 8.90 16.37
C PHE A 15 -3.47 7.45 16.11
N VAL A 16 -4.56 7.03 16.78
CA VAL A 16 -5.49 6.08 16.17
C VAL A 16 -6.20 6.79 15.02
N ASP A 17 -5.51 6.95 13.89
CA ASP A 17 -6.18 7.21 12.62
C ASP A 17 -6.94 5.93 12.26
N SER A 18 -8.12 5.73 12.83
CA SER A 18 -9.13 4.79 12.34
C SER A 18 -9.79 5.32 11.06
N VAL A 19 -9.00 5.98 10.20
CA VAL A 19 -9.40 6.34 8.86
C VAL A 19 -9.24 5.07 8.03
N LEU A 20 -10.37 4.50 7.60
CA LEU A 20 -10.45 3.54 6.49
C LEU A 20 -9.71 4.11 5.27
N GLY A 21 -8.40 3.89 5.21
CA GLY A 21 -7.49 4.59 4.33
C GLY A 21 -6.26 3.73 4.06
N ALA A 22 -5.63 3.94 2.92
CA ALA A 22 -4.44 3.19 2.59
C ALA A 22 -3.36 3.36 3.67
N ALA A 23 -2.90 2.27 4.26
CA ALA A 23 -1.79 2.21 5.17
C ALA A 23 -0.50 2.08 4.36
N CYS A 24 0.38 3.07 4.48
CA CYS A 24 1.67 3.02 3.83
C CYS A 24 2.64 2.18 4.68
N PHE A 25 3.45 1.35 4.03
CA PHE A 25 4.43 0.53 4.75
C PHE A 25 5.49 1.41 5.42
N SER A 26 6.08 0.95 6.52
CA SER A 26 7.11 1.72 7.25
C SER A 26 8.47 1.72 6.54
N GLU A 27 8.75 0.67 5.77
CA GLU A 27 9.99 0.54 5.03
C GLU A 27 10.05 1.56 3.88
N LYS A 28 11.17 2.28 3.81
CA LYS A 28 11.44 3.27 2.75
C LYS A 28 11.66 2.59 1.41
N ALA A 29 11.27 3.28 0.34
CA ALA A 29 11.61 2.87 -1.02
C ALA A 29 13.13 2.84 -1.23
N SER A 30 13.65 1.75 -1.76
CA SER A 30 15.07 1.59 -2.11
C SER A 30 15.24 0.67 -3.32
N GLY A 31 16.32 0.86 -4.08
CA GLY A 31 16.60 0.08 -5.28
C GLY A 31 15.80 0.56 -6.50
N SER A 32 15.67 -0.31 -7.51
CA SER A 32 14.97 0.02 -8.76
C SER A 32 13.46 -0.18 -8.58
N CYS A 33 12.76 0.91 -8.30
CA CYS A 33 11.32 0.89 -8.04
C CYS A 33 10.49 1.17 -9.31
N LEU A 34 9.29 0.61 -9.40
CA LEU A 34 8.32 0.89 -10.44
C LEU A 34 7.89 2.37 -10.39
N THR A 35 7.76 2.98 -11.57
CA THR A 35 7.18 4.32 -11.70
C THR A 35 5.69 4.31 -11.38
N LYS A 36 5.14 5.44 -10.95
CA LYS A 36 3.69 5.59 -10.71
C LYS A 36 2.85 5.20 -11.95
N ALA A 37 3.30 5.57 -13.14
CA ALA A 37 2.66 5.17 -14.41
C ALA A 37 2.67 3.64 -14.60
N ARG A 38 3.82 2.99 -14.33
CA ARG A 38 3.93 1.53 -14.46
C ARG A 38 3.06 0.80 -13.44
N LEU A 39 2.92 1.33 -12.22
CA LEU A 39 1.99 0.82 -11.22
C LEU A 39 0.53 0.92 -11.67
N GLY A 40 0.14 2.04 -12.29
CA GLY A 40 -1.21 2.17 -12.88
C GLY A 40 -1.51 1.06 -13.90
N THR A 41 -0.56 0.78 -14.80
CA THR A 41 -0.68 -0.34 -15.74
C THR A 41 -0.73 -1.70 -15.04
N ALA A 42 0.11 -1.90 -14.02
CA ALA A 42 0.15 -3.14 -13.24
C ALA A 42 -1.18 -3.39 -12.51
N ILE A 43 -1.74 -2.37 -11.87
CA ILE A 43 -3.03 -2.43 -11.15
C ILE A 43 -4.17 -2.76 -12.11
N ASN A 44 -4.23 -2.09 -13.27
CA ASN A 44 -5.25 -2.36 -14.28
C ASN A 44 -5.22 -3.82 -14.73
N THR A 45 -4.06 -4.32 -15.13
CA THR A 45 -3.93 -5.71 -15.59
C THR A 45 -4.14 -6.71 -14.47
N TYR A 46 -3.64 -6.42 -13.27
CA TYR A 46 -3.84 -7.27 -12.10
C TYR A 46 -5.33 -7.41 -11.79
N CYS A 47 -6.05 -6.29 -11.67
CA CYS A 47 -7.46 -6.30 -11.32
C CYS A 47 -8.29 -6.98 -12.40
N LYS A 48 -8.02 -6.74 -13.69
CA LYS A 48 -8.70 -7.43 -14.81
C LYS A 48 -8.70 -8.95 -14.65
N ASN A 49 -7.59 -9.52 -14.18
CA ASN A 49 -7.39 -10.96 -14.11
C ASN A 49 -7.72 -11.59 -12.76
N ASN A 50 -7.72 -10.80 -11.67
CA ASN A 50 -7.69 -11.37 -10.32
C ASN A 50 -8.81 -10.89 -9.39
N TRP A 51 -9.59 -9.86 -9.71
CA TRP A 51 -10.51 -9.23 -8.76
C TRP A 51 -11.55 -10.16 -8.10
N ARG A 52 -11.87 -11.30 -8.72
CA ARG A 52 -12.80 -12.32 -8.20
C ARG A 52 -12.13 -13.45 -7.40
N GLN A 53 -10.81 -13.47 -7.32
CA GLN A 53 -10.09 -14.50 -6.56
C GLN A 53 -10.26 -14.19 -5.06
N THR A 54 -10.34 -15.24 -4.23
CA THR A 54 -10.48 -15.08 -2.77
C THR A 54 -9.15 -14.71 -2.11
N THR A 55 -8.05 -15.13 -2.72
CA THR A 55 -6.70 -14.82 -2.30
C THR A 55 -5.77 -14.91 -3.51
N THR A 56 -4.73 -14.09 -3.52
CA THR A 56 -3.61 -14.28 -4.43
C THR A 56 -2.31 -14.13 -3.69
N ASN A 57 -1.37 -15.02 -3.97
CA ASN A 57 0.04 -14.75 -3.67
C ASN A 57 0.51 -13.47 -4.38
N TRP A 58 1.60 -12.91 -3.88
CA TRP A 58 2.26 -11.78 -4.51
C TRP A 58 2.59 -12.06 -5.98
N ARG A 59 2.04 -11.26 -6.88
CA ARG A 59 2.34 -11.35 -8.32
C ARG A 59 3.37 -10.29 -8.69
N PRO A 60 4.54 -10.68 -9.23
CA PRO A 60 5.59 -9.74 -9.57
C PRO A 60 5.27 -8.94 -10.84
N TRP A 61 5.76 -7.71 -10.88
CA TRP A 61 5.62 -6.76 -11.99
C TRP A 61 6.98 -6.15 -12.29
N LYS A 62 7.42 -6.29 -13.54
CA LYS A 62 8.69 -5.72 -14.03
C LYS A 62 8.45 -4.37 -14.72
N GLY A 63 9.37 -3.44 -14.49
CA GLY A 63 9.54 -2.19 -15.21
C GLY A 63 10.87 -2.18 -15.98
N ALA A 64 11.24 -1.01 -16.51
CA ALA A 64 12.54 -0.80 -17.14
C ALA A 64 13.68 -0.85 -16.09
N ASN A 65 14.92 -1.05 -16.54
CA ASN A 65 16.13 -0.96 -15.70
C ASN A 65 16.06 -1.83 -14.42
N GLY A 66 15.54 -3.05 -14.56
CA GLY A 66 15.43 -4.00 -13.44
C GLY A 66 14.39 -3.63 -12.38
N ALA A 67 13.54 -2.62 -12.64
CA ALA A 67 12.53 -2.19 -11.69
C ALA A 67 11.54 -3.32 -11.38
N MET A 68 11.22 -3.53 -10.11
CA MET A 68 10.34 -4.61 -9.67
C MET A 68 9.38 -4.14 -8.59
N GLY A 69 8.15 -4.62 -8.68
CA GLY A 69 7.12 -4.45 -7.67
C GLY A 69 6.20 -5.67 -7.64
N GLN A 70 5.27 -5.71 -6.70
CA GLN A 70 4.40 -6.86 -6.47
C GLN A 70 3.01 -6.40 -6.07
N ILE A 71 1.98 -7.14 -6.50
CA ILE A 71 0.59 -6.89 -6.12
C ILE A 71 -0.02 -8.20 -5.63
N GLY A 72 -0.68 -8.15 -4.47
CA GLY A 72 -1.42 -9.26 -3.87
C GLY A 72 -2.73 -8.76 -3.27
N HIS A 73 -3.71 -9.64 -3.10
CA HIS A 73 -4.97 -9.28 -2.44
C HIS A 73 -5.57 -10.47 -1.69
N LEU A 74 -6.43 -10.13 -0.73
CA LEU A 74 -7.29 -11.04 0.03
C LEU A 74 -8.74 -10.59 -0.13
N GLY A 75 -9.67 -11.54 -0.15
CA GLY A 75 -11.10 -11.29 -0.30
C GLY A 75 -11.52 -10.98 -1.74
N VAL A 76 -12.80 -11.18 -2.03
CA VAL A 76 -13.34 -10.94 -3.37
C VAL A 76 -13.80 -9.50 -3.51
N PHE A 77 -13.27 -8.77 -4.48
CA PHE A 77 -13.78 -7.43 -4.78
C PHE A 77 -15.19 -7.50 -5.37
N LYS A 78 -16.04 -6.51 -5.06
CA LYS A 78 -17.39 -6.40 -5.66
C LYS A 78 -17.35 -6.23 -7.20
N SER A 79 -16.27 -5.67 -7.73
CA SER A 79 -16.07 -5.47 -9.18
C SER A 79 -14.59 -5.25 -9.50
N GLU A 80 -14.22 -5.44 -10.77
CA GLU A 80 -12.91 -5.04 -11.28
C GLU A 80 -12.61 -3.56 -11.00
N ALA A 81 -13.61 -2.69 -11.19
CA ALA A 81 -13.48 -1.26 -10.93
C ALA A 81 -13.22 -0.95 -9.44
N ALA A 82 -13.78 -1.73 -8.52
CA ALA A 82 -13.52 -1.58 -7.09
C ALA A 82 -12.07 -1.95 -6.75
N CYS A 83 -11.54 -3.04 -7.31
CA CYS A 83 -10.13 -3.41 -7.19
C CYS A 83 -9.21 -2.29 -7.71
N ARG A 84 -9.46 -1.77 -8.92
CA ARG A 84 -8.63 -0.72 -9.51
C ARG A 84 -8.63 0.57 -8.69
N ARG A 85 -9.81 1.00 -8.24
CA ARG A 85 -9.94 2.20 -7.39
C ARG A 85 -9.16 2.06 -6.09
N LEU A 86 -9.27 0.91 -5.41
CA LEU A 86 -8.57 0.69 -4.15
C LEU A 86 -7.05 0.59 -4.36
N GLY A 87 -6.60 -0.09 -5.41
CA GLY A 87 -5.18 -0.18 -5.74
C GLY A 87 -4.56 1.18 -6.09
N ASN A 88 -5.25 1.98 -6.92
CA ASN A 88 -4.78 3.33 -7.24
C ASN A 88 -4.80 4.25 -6.01
N HIS A 89 -5.78 4.09 -5.13
CA HIS A 89 -5.83 4.84 -3.88
C HIS A 89 -4.58 4.59 -3.00
N VAL A 90 -4.11 3.34 -2.92
CA VAL A 90 -2.84 3.02 -2.23
C VAL A 90 -1.67 3.77 -2.84
N VAL A 91 -1.53 3.75 -4.17
CA VAL A 91 -0.44 4.43 -4.86
C VAL A 91 -0.52 5.94 -4.70
N ASP A 92 -1.72 6.53 -4.81
CA ASP A 92 -1.91 7.98 -4.67
C ASP A 92 -1.58 8.48 -3.27
N LYS A 93 -1.82 7.67 -2.23
CA LYS A 93 -1.54 8.03 -0.85
C LYS A 93 -0.08 7.81 -0.44
N CYS A 94 0.53 6.73 -0.93
CA CYS A 94 1.77 6.23 -0.35
C CYS A 94 2.99 6.37 -1.28
N TYR A 95 2.80 6.62 -2.57
CA TYR A 95 3.93 6.74 -3.49
C TYR A 95 4.74 8.02 -3.23
N GLY A 96 6.07 7.90 -3.14
CA GLY A 96 6.98 9.02 -2.90
C GLY A 96 7.73 8.98 -1.56
N GLY A 97 7.44 8.01 -0.69
CA GLY A 97 8.22 7.80 0.53
C GLY A 97 8.48 6.31 0.81
N PRO A 98 7.47 5.57 1.28
CA PRO A 98 7.60 4.16 1.58
C PRO A 98 7.72 3.27 0.33
N LYS A 99 8.04 1.99 0.51
CA LYS A 99 8.21 1.01 -0.59
C LYS A 99 6.90 0.41 -1.11
N GLY A 100 5.79 0.69 -0.41
CA GLY A 100 4.51 0.04 -0.65
C GLY A 100 3.40 0.58 0.25
N GLY A 101 2.23 -0.01 0.10
CA GLY A 101 1.10 0.20 1.00
C GLY A 101 0.01 -0.85 0.80
N ALA A 102 -0.99 -0.77 1.65
CA ALA A 102 -2.15 -1.65 1.63
C ALA A 102 -3.42 -0.86 1.90
N ALA A 103 -4.55 -1.36 1.41
CA ALA A 103 -5.86 -0.81 1.76
C ALA A 103 -6.90 -1.92 1.78
N GLU A 104 -7.89 -1.78 2.65
CA GLU A 104 -9.04 -2.69 2.73
C GLU A 104 -10.34 -1.91 2.49
N LYS A 105 -11.28 -2.55 1.78
CA LYS A 105 -12.65 -2.06 1.66
C LYS A 105 -13.61 -3.21 1.38
N ALA A 106 -14.70 -3.26 2.16
CA ALA A 106 -15.82 -4.17 1.96
C ALA A 106 -15.40 -5.66 1.90
N GLY A 107 -14.54 -6.09 2.84
CA GLY A 107 -14.09 -7.47 2.95
C GLY A 107 -13.04 -7.90 1.92
N ALA A 108 -12.45 -6.95 1.18
CA ALA A 108 -11.33 -7.19 0.29
C ALA A 108 -10.18 -6.22 0.59
N ALA A 109 -8.95 -6.73 0.64
CA ALA A 109 -7.73 -5.98 0.90
C ALA A 109 -6.75 -6.13 -0.27
N ILE A 110 -6.13 -5.05 -0.71
CA ILE A 110 -5.06 -5.05 -1.71
C ILE A 110 -3.77 -4.55 -1.10
N ASN A 111 -2.67 -5.23 -1.41
CA ASN A 111 -1.31 -4.89 -1.00
C ASN A 111 -0.47 -4.65 -2.24
N ILE A 112 0.30 -3.56 -2.25
CA ILE A 112 1.12 -3.15 -3.39
C ILE A 112 2.51 -2.77 -2.87
N ILE A 113 3.53 -3.33 -3.51
CA ILE A 113 4.93 -2.98 -3.29
C ILE A 113 5.48 -2.51 -4.63
N TRP A 114 6.19 -1.38 -4.65
CA TRP A 114 6.76 -0.84 -5.88
C TRP A 114 8.27 -0.94 -5.95
N CYS A 115 8.94 -1.46 -4.93
CA CYS A 115 10.37 -1.73 -4.95
C CYS A 115 10.64 -3.24 -4.77
N PRO A 116 11.83 -3.75 -5.11
CA PRO A 116 12.21 -5.11 -4.76
C PRO A 116 12.09 -5.31 -3.25
N PHE A 117 11.69 -6.51 -2.82
CA PHE A 117 12.04 -6.93 -1.47
C PHE A 117 13.56 -6.93 -1.41
N SER A 118 14.16 -6.14 -0.52
CA SER A 118 15.55 -6.37 -0.16
C SER A 118 15.63 -7.81 0.33
N SER A 119 16.49 -8.62 -0.28
CA SER A 119 16.99 -9.79 0.43
C SER A 119 17.58 -9.26 1.73
N GLN A 120 17.00 -9.62 2.86
CA GLN A 120 17.69 -9.48 4.13
C GLN A 120 19.01 -10.24 4.08
#